data_AF-A0A3Q3C431-F1
#
_entry.id   AF-A0A3Q3C431-F1
#
_cell.length_a   1.000
_cell.length_b   1.000
_cell.length_c   1.000
_cell.angle_alpha   90.00
_cell.angle_beta   90.00
_cell.angle_gamma   90.00
#
_symmetry.space_group_name_H-M   'P 1'
#
loop_
_entity.id
_entity.type
_entity.pdbx_description
1 polymer ?
#
loop_
_entity_poly.entity_id
_entity_poly.type
_entity_poly.pdbx_seq_one_letter_code
_entity_poly.pdbx_strand_id
1 'polypeptide(L)'
;MNTGRGGTDKCRIHIVTWNVATAEPSEDATSLLQLDAQPPPDLYVIGLQEVNATPVRFITDLISEDSWSHVFMNSLAPRGFVKVTSVRMQGLLLLLFAKQIHLPYIRNIQTTYTRTGVFGYWGNKGGVSVRFSFYGHMICFLNCHLAAHMNNALQRVDEFEYILETQDFDIYDTPQIRDHKVVFWFGDLNFRIADHGLHFLRSSINSGRLNLLWGKDQLIMMKKKEAFLQEFEEGPLNFKPTYKFDRNSDTYDTSTPKTWLGLNGKKRKPAWTDRILWRIKPKPLPSEEDDEKASTSTDEEQDEYPVLVTQDKYTSDMSYGVSDHKPVIATFSLELRKVFDTPLVRVSPVGIWSAGQDALLTYSVLEDFMSSTWDWIGLYKVGFKTASDYETFVWVRENELPEINEVIQISVDKGQIPLLGGQYVLGYYSTNMQSISGLSDSFQILESKRAVMEGLVPEDINGVNK
;
A
#
# COMPACT_ATOMS: atom_id res chain seq x y z
N MET A 1 1.68 -38.34 -6.47
CA MET A 1 2.76 -38.14 -5.47
C MET A 1 3.99 -37.63 -6.19
N ASN A 2 4.14 -36.31 -6.23
CA ASN A 2 5.38 -35.64 -6.58
C ASN A 2 5.43 -34.43 -5.65
N THR A 3 5.96 -34.62 -4.45
CA THR A 3 6.13 -33.56 -3.45
C THR A 3 7.21 -32.61 -3.97
N GLY A 4 6.79 -31.59 -4.70
CA GLY A 4 7.65 -30.48 -5.08
C GLY A 4 8.26 -29.91 -3.80
N ARG A 5 9.58 -29.92 -3.71
CA ARG A 5 10.33 -29.24 -2.65
C ARG A 5 9.89 -27.78 -2.63
N GLY A 6 9.08 -27.41 -1.65
CA GLY A 6 8.55 -26.05 -1.47
C GLY A 6 9.70 -25.08 -1.20
N GLY A 7 10.09 -24.31 -2.21
CA GLY A 7 10.97 -23.16 -2.04
C GLY A 7 10.23 -22.06 -1.28
N THR A 8 10.93 -21.34 -0.41
CA THR A 8 10.45 -20.07 0.14
C THR A 8 10.48 -19.02 -0.97
N ASP A 9 9.33 -18.44 -1.28
CA ASP A 9 9.24 -17.37 -2.26
C ASP A 9 9.58 -16.04 -1.58
N LYS A 10 10.42 -15.25 -2.24
CA LYS A 10 10.90 -13.96 -1.76
C LYS A 10 10.13 -12.84 -2.47
N CYS A 11 9.27 -12.15 -1.73
CA CYS A 11 8.53 -10.97 -2.18
C CYS A 11 9.23 -9.69 -1.70
N ARG A 12 9.39 -8.71 -2.58
CA ARG A 12 10.00 -7.40 -2.24
C ARG A 12 8.94 -6.34 -2.01
N ILE A 13 9.01 -5.64 -0.89
CA ILE A 13 8.06 -4.58 -0.53
C ILE A 13 8.81 -3.26 -0.44
N HIS A 14 8.37 -2.25 -1.18
CA HIS A 14 8.90 -0.89 -1.10
C HIS A 14 7.92 0.00 -0.34
N ILE A 15 8.32 0.50 0.82
CA ILE A 15 7.52 1.37 1.67
C ILE A 15 8.07 2.78 1.65
N VAL A 16 7.20 3.75 1.37
CA VAL A 16 7.49 5.19 1.47
C VAL A 16 6.61 5.78 2.57
N THR A 17 7.20 6.61 3.42
CA THR A 17 6.45 7.53 4.28
C THR A 17 6.90 8.96 4.09
N TRP A 18 5.96 9.89 3.91
CA TRP A 18 6.30 11.30 3.71
C TRP A 18 5.18 12.25 4.16
N ASN A 19 5.49 13.11 5.12
CA ASN A 19 4.67 14.27 5.40
C ASN A 19 4.91 15.32 4.30
N VAL A 20 3.92 15.53 3.44
CA VAL A 20 4.05 16.39 2.25
C VAL A 20 3.76 17.87 2.57
N ALA A 21 3.35 18.19 3.80
CA ALA A 21 3.05 19.55 4.25
C ALA A 21 2.20 20.36 3.24
N THR A 22 1.15 19.71 2.74
CA THR A 22 0.21 20.16 1.70
C THR A 22 0.82 20.49 0.34
N ALA A 23 2.06 20.06 0.07
CA ALA A 23 2.68 20.21 -1.24
C ALA A 23 2.02 19.28 -2.27
N GLU A 24 2.03 19.73 -3.51
CA GLU A 24 1.66 18.91 -4.67
C GLU A 24 2.84 18.04 -5.11
N PRO A 25 2.58 16.87 -5.74
CA PRO A 25 3.63 16.01 -6.24
C PRO A 25 4.42 16.66 -7.38
N SER A 26 5.70 16.30 -7.47
CA SER A 26 6.48 16.43 -8.71
C SER A 26 5.94 15.44 -9.74
N GLU A 27 6.02 15.77 -11.03
CA GLU A 27 5.71 14.82 -12.11
C GLU A 27 6.67 13.62 -12.10
N ASP A 28 7.93 13.84 -11.69
CA ASP A 28 8.93 12.79 -11.56
C ASP A 28 8.96 12.20 -10.14
N ALA A 29 8.55 10.93 -10.03
CA ALA A 29 8.59 10.12 -8.82
C ALA A 29 9.68 9.03 -8.86
N THR A 30 10.58 9.05 -9.84
CA THR A 30 11.55 7.98 -10.12
C THR A 30 12.45 7.67 -8.93
N SER A 31 13.02 8.71 -8.29
CA SER A 31 13.91 8.54 -7.13
C SER A 31 13.14 8.06 -5.89
N LEU A 32 11.98 8.66 -5.61
CA LEU A 32 11.12 8.31 -4.48
C LEU A 32 10.66 6.85 -4.51
N LEU A 33 10.25 6.39 -5.69
CA LEU A 33 9.82 5.02 -5.94
C LEU A 33 10.98 4.08 -6.27
N GLN A 34 12.22 4.59 -6.39
CA GLN A 34 13.39 3.81 -6.78
C GLN A 34 13.13 2.93 -8.02
N LEU A 35 12.52 3.51 -9.05
CA LEU A 35 12.01 2.74 -10.19
C LEU A 35 13.11 2.01 -10.99
N ASP A 36 14.36 2.46 -10.86
CA ASP A 36 15.52 1.85 -11.53
C ASP A 36 16.25 0.82 -10.64
N ALA A 37 15.79 0.60 -9.41
CA ALA A 37 16.37 -0.38 -8.51
C ALA A 37 16.13 -1.82 -9.00
N GLN A 38 17.15 -2.66 -8.84
CA GLN A 38 17.11 -4.07 -9.22
C GLN A 38 17.43 -4.97 -8.02
N PRO A 39 16.74 -6.11 -7.86
CA PRO A 39 15.49 -6.47 -8.56
C PRO A 39 14.32 -5.53 -8.21
N PRO A 40 13.30 -5.37 -9.07
CA PRO A 40 12.18 -4.48 -8.81
C PRO A 40 11.32 -4.98 -7.64
N PRO A 41 10.70 -4.08 -6.85
CA PRO A 41 9.71 -4.44 -5.83
C PRO A 41 8.55 -5.25 -6.41
N ASP A 42 7.83 -6.00 -5.59
CA ASP A 42 6.60 -6.69 -5.95
C ASP A 42 5.37 -5.91 -5.47
N LEU A 43 5.51 -5.22 -4.34
CA LEU A 43 4.52 -4.33 -3.76
C LEU A 43 5.12 -2.94 -3.52
N TYR A 44 4.36 -1.89 -3.83
CA TYR A 44 4.63 -0.52 -3.37
C TYR A 44 3.56 -0.11 -2.36
N VAL A 45 4.01 0.42 -1.22
CA VAL A 45 3.15 0.92 -0.15
C VAL A 45 3.56 2.36 0.15
N ILE A 46 2.65 3.30 -0.05
CA ILE A 46 2.97 4.73 0.06
C ILE A 46 2.04 5.36 1.09
N GLY A 47 2.61 5.79 2.21
CA GLY A 47 1.92 6.53 3.26
C GLY A 47 2.28 8.01 3.22
N LEU A 48 1.28 8.88 3.01
CA LEU A 48 1.48 10.32 3.06
C LEU A 48 0.74 10.93 4.26
N GLN A 49 1.28 12.03 4.77
CA GLN A 49 0.65 12.86 5.80
C GLN A 49 0.60 14.33 5.34
N GLU A 50 -0.36 15.09 5.88
CA GLU A 50 -0.64 16.46 5.44
C GLU A 50 -0.88 16.62 3.93
N VAL A 51 -1.45 15.61 3.26
CA VAL A 51 -1.97 15.80 1.90
C VAL A 51 -3.06 16.88 1.93
N ASN A 52 -3.08 17.76 0.93
CA ASN A 52 -4.04 18.86 0.85
C ASN A 52 -5.48 18.33 0.94
N ALA A 53 -6.19 18.73 1.99
CA ALA A 53 -7.54 18.27 2.31
C ALA A 53 -8.52 19.44 2.49
N THR A 54 -8.29 20.56 1.79
CA THR A 54 -9.28 21.66 1.75
C THR A 54 -10.66 21.12 1.33
N PRO A 55 -11.79 21.63 1.85
CA PRO A 55 -13.11 21.04 1.60
C PRO A 55 -13.43 20.84 0.11
N VAL A 56 -13.05 21.81 -0.74
CA VAL A 56 -13.21 21.73 -2.20
C VAL A 56 -12.37 20.59 -2.78
N ARG A 57 -11.11 20.45 -2.34
CA ARG A 57 -10.22 19.39 -2.80
C ARG A 57 -10.68 18.03 -2.29
N PHE A 58 -11.13 17.93 -1.04
CA PHE A 58 -11.66 16.70 -0.48
C PHE A 58 -12.88 16.19 -1.27
N ILE A 59 -13.83 17.07 -1.63
CA ILE A 59 -14.98 16.68 -2.46
C ILE A 59 -14.53 16.26 -3.87
N THR A 60 -13.57 16.98 -4.44
CA THR A 60 -13.00 16.61 -5.76
C THR A 60 -12.33 15.24 -5.69
N ASP A 61 -11.58 14.97 -4.63
CA ASP A 61 -10.86 13.71 -4.40
C ASP A 61 -11.80 12.53 -4.06
N LEU A 62 -13.07 12.81 -3.71
CA LEU A 62 -14.11 11.77 -3.59
C LEU A 62 -14.70 11.36 -4.95
N ILE A 63 -14.56 12.24 -5.96
CA ILE A 63 -15.11 12.06 -7.31
C ILE A 63 -14.00 11.68 -8.31
N SER A 64 -12.76 12.05 -8.01
CA SER A 64 -11.57 11.83 -8.82
C SER A 64 -10.39 11.45 -7.93
N GLU A 65 -9.39 10.77 -8.48
CA GLU A 65 -8.20 10.40 -7.72
C GLU A 65 -7.39 11.64 -7.32
N ASP A 66 -6.76 11.63 -6.15
CA ASP A 66 -5.93 12.75 -5.73
C ASP A 66 -4.66 12.86 -6.59
N SER A 67 -4.02 14.04 -6.60
CA SER A 67 -2.84 14.32 -7.43
C SER A 67 -1.67 13.37 -7.15
N TRP A 68 -1.46 12.98 -5.90
CA TRP A 68 -0.40 12.04 -5.54
C TRP A 68 -0.71 10.65 -6.09
N SER A 69 -1.93 10.16 -5.89
CA SER A 69 -2.41 8.90 -6.48
C SER A 69 -2.22 8.88 -8.00
N HIS A 70 -2.56 9.97 -8.69
CA HIS A 70 -2.37 10.09 -10.13
C HIS A 70 -0.90 9.97 -10.57
N VAL A 71 0.02 10.70 -9.93
CA VAL A 71 1.46 10.64 -10.27
C VAL A 71 2.01 9.23 -10.06
N PHE A 72 1.67 8.59 -8.95
CA PHE A 72 2.14 7.24 -8.65
C PHE A 72 1.56 6.19 -9.61
N MET A 73 0.26 6.26 -9.92
CA MET A 73 -0.35 5.40 -10.92
C MET A 73 0.31 5.55 -12.29
N ASN A 74 0.56 6.79 -12.75
CA ASN A 74 1.21 7.04 -14.03
C ASN A 74 2.66 6.56 -14.07
N SER A 75 3.36 6.60 -12.94
CA SER A 75 4.74 6.14 -12.83
C SER A 75 4.86 4.61 -12.77
N LEU A 76 3.88 3.94 -12.15
CA LEU A 76 3.92 2.51 -11.82
C LEU A 76 3.21 1.63 -12.86
N ALA A 77 2.12 2.09 -13.47
CA ALA A 77 1.35 1.30 -14.43
C ALA A 77 2.13 0.86 -15.68
N PRO A 78 2.98 1.70 -16.31
CA PRO A 78 3.85 1.26 -17.42
C PRO A 78 4.82 0.15 -17.04
N ARG A 79 5.03 -0.09 -15.74
CA ARG A 79 5.92 -1.12 -15.18
C ARG A 79 5.15 -2.35 -14.70
N GLY A 80 3.86 -2.47 -15.05
CA GLY A 80 3.02 -3.63 -14.74
C GLY A 80 2.46 -3.65 -13.32
N PHE A 81 2.35 -2.50 -12.66
CA PHE A 81 1.74 -2.36 -11.35
C PHE A 81 0.34 -1.77 -11.42
N VAL A 82 -0.53 -2.26 -10.56
CA VAL A 82 -1.91 -1.79 -10.45
C VAL A 82 -2.13 -1.29 -9.03
N LYS A 83 -2.82 -0.15 -8.87
CA LYS A 83 -3.30 0.31 -7.57
C LYS A 83 -4.38 -0.66 -7.09
N VAL A 84 -4.04 -1.41 -6.05
CA VAL A 84 -4.90 -2.44 -5.45
C VAL A 84 -6.00 -1.79 -4.63
N THR A 85 -5.61 -0.86 -3.74
CA THR A 85 -6.56 -0.13 -2.90
C THR A 85 -5.90 1.14 -2.34
N SER A 86 -6.73 2.00 -1.75
CA SER A 86 -6.31 3.24 -1.12
C SER A 86 -7.26 3.61 0.01
N VAL A 87 -6.74 4.20 1.08
CA VAL A 87 -7.55 4.73 2.19
C VAL A 87 -7.08 6.10 2.59
N ARG A 88 -8.03 6.97 2.92
CA ARG A 88 -7.76 8.36 3.26
C ARG A 88 -8.53 8.82 4.49
N MET A 89 -7.84 9.56 5.36
CA MET A 89 -8.44 10.25 6.50
C MET A 89 -7.90 11.68 6.58
N GLN A 90 -8.67 12.66 6.08
CA GLN A 90 -8.22 14.05 5.93
C GLN A 90 -6.90 14.14 5.13
N GLY A 91 -5.80 14.52 5.78
CA GLY A 91 -4.47 14.60 5.16
C GLY A 91 -3.63 13.33 5.26
N LEU A 92 -4.14 12.25 5.86
CA LEU A 92 -3.51 10.93 5.86
C LEU A 92 -3.99 10.15 4.63
N LEU A 93 -3.05 9.64 3.83
CA LEU A 93 -3.32 8.81 2.65
C LEU A 93 -2.43 7.57 2.68
N LEU A 94 -3.00 6.41 2.40
CA LEU A 94 -2.25 5.16 2.24
C LEU A 94 -2.66 4.50 0.92
N LEU A 95 -1.67 4.21 0.09
CA LEU A 95 -1.81 3.60 -1.22
C LEU A 95 -1.08 2.26 -1.27
N LEU A 96 -1.73 1.24 -1.84
CA LEU A 96 -1.15 -0.06 -2.11
C LEU A 96 -1.15 -0.31 -3.62
N PHE A 97 0.02 -0.63 -4.17
CA PHE A 97 0.18 -1.11 -5.53
C PHE A 97 0.86 -2.48 -5.52
N ALA A 98 0.47 -3.34 -6.46
CA ALA A 98 1.06 -4.65 -6.64
C ALA A 98 1.37 -4.90 -8.12
N LYS A 99 2.43 -5.67 -8.40
CA LYS A 99 2.62 -6.22 -9.74
C LYS A 99 1.38 -7.03 -10.13
N GLN A 100 1.02 -6.95 -11.39
CA GLN A 100 -0.16 -7.61 -11.95
C GLN A 100 -0.21 -9.12 -11.65
N ILE A 101 0.95 -9.80 -11.60
CA ILE A 101 1.06 -11.25 -11.32
C ILE A 101 0.52 -11.61 -9.93
N HIS A 102 0.54 -10.67 -8.99
CA HIS A 102 0.15 -10.91 -7.60
C HIS A 102 -1.33 -10.66 -7.34
N LEU A 103 -2.03 -9.96 -8.24
CA LEU A 103 -3.42 -9.53 -8.00
C LEU A 103 -4.37 -10.69 -7.65
N PRO A 104 -4.36 -11.84 -8.36
CA PRO A 104 -5.24 -12.98 -8.03
C PRO A 104 -4.99 -13.62 -6.66
N TYR A 105 -3.88 -13.25 -6.01
CA TYR A 105 -3.42 -13.81 -4.74
C TYR A 105 -3.51 -12.82 -3.58
N ILE A 106 -3.97 -11.60 -3.86
CA ILE A 106 -4.35 -10.60 -2.86
C ILE A 106 -5.86 -10.75 -2.64
N ARG A 107 -6.26 -11.27 -1.47
CA ARG A 107 -7.65 -11.57 -1.14
C ARG A 107 -8.07 -10.82 0.13
N ASN A 108 -9.37 -10.69 0.37
CA ASN A 108 -9.94 -10.13 1.62
C ASN A 108 -9.39 -8.74 1.97
N ILE A 109 -9.35 -7.84 0.98
CA ILE A 109 -8.87 -6.47 1.17
C ILE A 109 -9.88 -5.71 2.02
N GLN A 110 -9.42 -5.11 3.12
CA GLN A 110 -10.20 -4.14 3.87
C GLN A 110 -9.34 -2.96 4.25
N THR A 111 -9.99 -1.82 4.43
CA THR A 111 -9.36 -0.59 4.85
C THR A 111 -10.18 0.07 5.93
N THR A 112 -9.53 0.66 6.91
CA THR A 112 -10.20 1.41 7.97
C THR A 112 -9.29 2.51 8.49
N TYR A 113 -9.75 3.29 9.45
CA TYR A 113 -9.00 4.37 10.04
C TYR A 113 -9.48 4.68 11.46
N THR A 114 -8.59 5.24 12.28
CA THR A 114 -8.89 5.75 13.63
C THR A 114 -8.42 7.20 13.75
N ARG A 115 -9.28 8.07 14.29
CA ARG A 115 -8.95 9.48 14.57
C ARG A 115 -8.42 9.61 16.00
N THR A 116 -7.34 10.36 16.18
CA THR A 116 -6.76 10.68 17.50
C THR A 116 -6.59 12.19 17.73
N GLY A 117 -7.21 13.01 16.88
CA GLY A 117 -7.15 14.48 16.97
C GLY A 117 -7.79 15.06 18.23
N VAL A 118 -8.04 16.37 18.23
CA VAL A 118 -8.70 17.11 19.32
C VAL A 118 -9.98 16.39 19.77
N PHE A 119 -10.02 16.03 21.06
CA PHE A 119 -11.07 15.23 21.72
C PHE A 119 -11.31 13.81 21.16
N GLY A 120 -10.39 13.24 20.37
CA GLY A 120 -10.55 11.90 19.76
C GLY A 120 -11.49 11.85 18.54
N TYR A 121 -12.17 12.96 18.20
CA TYR A 121 -13.16 12.99 17.12
C TYR A 121 -12.84 13.98 16.00
N TRP A 122 -12.02 15.01 16.27
CA TRP A 122 -11.76 16.11 15.34
C TRP A 122 -10.27 16.37 15.13
N GLY A 123 -9.76 16.17 13.91
CA GLY A 123 -8.40 16.61 13.54
C GLY A 123 -7.71 15.70 12.53
N ASN A 124 -6.51 16.11 12.13
CA ASN A 124 -5.69 15.47 11.10
C ASN A 124 -4.69 14.44 11.66
N LYS A 125 -4.97 13.89 12.85
CA LYS A 125 -4.13 12.93 13.57
C LYS A 125 -4.87 11.60 13.73
N GLY A 126 -4.11 10.52 13.70
CA GLY A 126 -4.63 9.17 13.79
C GLY A 126 -3.86 8.19 12.92
N GLY A 127 -4.52 7.12 12.50
CA GLY A 127 -3.96 6.08 11.64
C GLY A 127 -4.96 5.64 10.57
N VAL A 128 -4.47 5.33 9.38
CA VAL A 128 -5.22 4.67 8.31
C VAL A 128 -4.54 3.33 8.01
N SER A 129 -5.33 2.29 7.73
CA SER A 129 -4.80 0.95 7.52
C SER A 129 -5.36 0.27 6.28
N VAL A 130 -4.51 -0.53 5.65
CA VAL A 130 -4.87 -1.48 4.59
C VAL A 130 -4.44 -2.85 5.06
N ARG A 131 -5.37 -3.81 5.04
CA ARG A 131 -5.09 -5.21 5.31
C ARG A 131 -5.59 -6.11 4.20
N PHE A 132 -4.92 -7.25 4.04
CA PHE A 132 -5.27 -8.26 3.04
C PHE A 132 -4.58 -9.59 3.35
N SER A 133 -5.12 -10.66 2.76
CA SER A 133 -4.43 -11.94 2.62
C SER A 133 -3.51 -11.90 1.41
N PHE A 134 -2.23 -12.24 1.60
CA PHE A 134 -1.24 -12.35 0.54
C PHE A 134 -0.68 -13.77 0.51
N TYR A 135 -1.03 -14.54 -0.52
CA TYR A 135 -0.67 -15.97 -0.59
C TYR A 135 -1.04 -16.76 0.69
N GLY A 136 -2.11 -16.35 1.36
CA GLY A 136 -2.63 -16.95 2.59
C GLY A 136 -2.15 -16.32 3.88
N HIS A 137 -1.17 -15.41 3.83
CA HIS A 137 -0.66 -14.72 5.02
C HIS A 137 -1.35 -13.37 5.19
N MET A 138 -1.91 -13.11 6.37
CA MET A 138 -2.57 -11.83 6.66
C MET A 138 -1.55 -10.73 6.96
N ILE A 139 -1.52 -9.69 6.13
CA ILE A 139 -0.60 -8.55 6.23
C ILE A 139 -1.41 -7.28 6.47
N CYS A 140 -0.91 -6.40 7.36
CA CYS A 140 -1.48 -5.08 7.61
C CYS A 140 -0.42 -3.98 7.46
N PHE A 141 -0.78 -2.91 6.76
CA PHE A 141 0.00 -1.69 6.65
C PHE A 141 -0.74 -0.56 7.36
N LEU A 142 -0.08 0.07 8.33
CA LEU A 142 -0.62 1.14 9.15
C LEU A 142 0.20 2.42 8.96
N ASN A 143 -0.39 3.42 8.32
CA ASN A 143 0.16 4.76 8.19
C ASN A 143 -0.42 5.69 9.26
N CYS A 144 0.43 6.29 10.10
CA CYS A 144 0.04 7.17 11.20
C CYS A 144 0.52 8.61 11.05
N HIS A 145 -0.22 9.53 11.65
CA HIS A 145 0.23 10.89 11.94
C HIS A 145 -0.10 11.17 13.40
N LEU A 146 0.91 11.11 14.26
CA LEU A 146 0.74 11.18 15.72
C LEU A 146 0.97 12.59 16.27
N ALA A 147 0.61 12.82 17.55
CA ALA A 147 0.73 14.10 18.22
C ALA A 147 2.10 14.76 18.05
N ALA A 148 2.08 15.99 17.54
CA ALA A 148 3.27 16.79 17.34
C ALA A 148 3.83 17.33 18.67
N HIS A 149 4.98 17.99 18.59
CA HIS A 149 5.70 18.67 19.68
C HIS A 149 6.55 17.77 20.59
N MET A 150 7.56 18.40 21.21
CA MET A 150 8.62 17.76 21.99
C MET A 150 8.10 17.03 23.23
N ASN A 151 7.09 17.58 23.91
CA ASN A 151 6.66 17.09 25.22
C ASN A 151 5.62 15.96 25.15
N ASN A 152 5.18 15.59 23.96
CA ASN A 152 4.03 14.69 23.76
C ASN A 152 4.46 13.23 23.50
N ALA A 153 5.64 12.81 24.00
CA ALA A 153 6.15 11.48 23.73
C ALA A 153 5.27 10.36 24.29
N LEU A 154 4.76 10.51 25.52
CA LEU A 154 3.82 9.56 26.11
C LEU A 154 2.47 9.59 25.39
N GLN A 155 1.93 10.78 25.10
CA GLN A 155 0.69 10.90 24.31
C GLN A 155 0.77 10.14 22.98
N ARG A 156 1.91 10.16 22.29
CA ARG A 156 2.08 9.39 21.04
C ARG A 156 2.06 7.88 21.25
N VAL A 157 2.56 7.40 22.39
CA VAL A 157 2.46 5.99 22.77
C VAL A 157 1.00 5.64 23.01
N ASP A 158 0.29 6.45 23.81
CA ASP A 158 -1.14 6.26 24.11
C ASP A 158 -2.00 6.29 22.82
N GLU A 159 -1.71 7.23 21.91
CA GLU A 159 -2.40 7.32 20.61
C GLU A 159 -2.16 6.09 19.74
N PHE A 160 -0.93 5.57 19.72
CA PHE A 160 -0.62 4.39 18.94
C PHE A 160 -1.27 3.13 19.53
N GLU A 161 -1.22 2.96 20.85
CA GLU A 161 -1.91 1.87 21.54
C GLU A 161 -3.42 1.91 21.29
N TYR A 162 -4.03 3.08 21.44
CA TYR A 162 -5.45 3.30 21.12
C TYR A 162 -5.78 2.92 19.66
N ILE A 163 -4.93 3.29 18.70
CA ILE A 163 -5.11 2.91 17.28
C ILE A 163 -5.05 1.38 17.12
N LEU A 164 -4.13 0.70 17.80
CA LEU A 164 -4.00 -0.77 17.72
C LEU A 164 -5.20 -1.50 18.31
N GLU A 165 -5.82 -0.95 19.35
CA GLU A 165 -6.94 -1.58 20.07
C GLU A 165 -8.31 -1.28 19.47
N THR A 166 -8.50 -0.11 18.86
CA THR A 166 -9.83 0.36 18.42
C THR A 166 -10.06 0.29 16.92
N GLN A 167 -9.00 0.16 16.13
CA GLN A 167 -9.13 0.03 14.69
C GLN A 167 -9.50 -1.42 14.34
N ASP A 168 -10.77 -1.61 14.04
CA ASP A 168 -11.39 -2.90 13.81
C ASP A 168 -11.72 -3.13 12.33
N PHE A 169 -11.61 -4.38 11.90
CA PHE A 169 -11.90 -4.88 10.57
C PHE A 169 -13.11 -5.81 10.65
N ASP A 170 -14.05 -5.69 9.70
CA ASP A 170 -15.26 -6.53 9.66
C ASP A 170 -14.92 -7.94 9.13
N ILE A 171 -14.17 -8.72 9.93
CA ILE A 171 -13.73 -10.07 9.61
C ILE A 171 -13.46 -10.87 10.88
N TYR A 172 -13.83 -12.15 10.88
CA TYR A 172 -13.82 -12.98 12.10
C TYR A 172 -12.41 -13.43 12.54
N ASP A 173 -11.51 -13.72 11.60
CA ASP A 173 -10.23 -14.37 11.88
C ASP A 173 -9.13 -13.42 12.36
N THR A 174 -9.13 -12.19 11.87
CA THR A 174 -8.11 -11.18 12.13
C THR A 174 -8.73 -9.77 12.22
N PRO A 175 -9.63 -9.56 13.20
CA PRO A 175 -10.41 -8.33 13.36
C PRO A 175 -9.55 -7.11 13.75
N GLN A 176 -8.45 -7.30 14.48
CA GLN A 176 -7.61 -6.20 14.93
C GLN A 176 -6.25 -6.17 14.23
N ILE A 177 -5.58 -5.02 14.26
CA ILE A 177 -4.25 -4.84 13.65
C ILE A 177 -3.26 -5.89 14.17
N ARG A 178 -3.27 -6.17 15.48
CA ARG A 178 -2.32 -7.10 16.13
C ARG A 178 -2.52 -8.56 15.74
N ASP A 179 -3.68 -8.92 15.20
CA ASP A 179 -4.01 -10.29 14.84
C ASP A 179 -3.33 -10.74 13.55
N HIS A 180 -2.89 -9.78 12.73
CA HIS A 180 -2.24 -10.02 11.45
C HIS A 180 -0.84 -10.62 11.64
N LYS A 181 -0.46 -11.54 10.74
CA LYS A 181 0.83 -12.23 10.77
C LYS A 181 2.01 -11.26 10.67
N VAL A 182 1.87 -10.25 9.80
CA VAL A 182 2.85 -9.17 9.65
C VAL A 182 2.15 -7.82 9.69
N VAL A 183 2.68 -6.90 10.50
CA VAL A 183 2.20 -5.52 10.59
C VAL A 183 3.36 -4.59 10.26
N PHE A 184 3.18 -3.71 9.28
CA PHE A 184 4.09 -2.59 9.04
C PHE A 184 3.47 -1.32 9.65
N TRP A 185 4.20 -0.67 10.54
CA TRP A 185 3.79 0.58 11.17
C TRP A 185 4.72 1.71 10.76
N PHE A 186 4.19 2.71 10.09
CA PHE A 186 4.97 3.80 9.54
C PHE A 186 4.19 5.11 9.52
N GLY A 187 4.86 6.22 9.24
CA GLY A 187 4.20 7.53 9.21
C GLY A 187 5.07 8.67 9.70
N ASP A 188 4.47 9.85 9.82
CA ASP A 188 4.97 10.92 10.68
C ASP A 188 4.57 10.61 12.12
N LEU A 189 5.38 9.76 12.74
CA LEU A 189 5.22 9.36 14.12
C LEU A 189 5.60 10.49 15.08
N ASN A 190 6.14 11.61 14.62
CA ASN A 190 6.39 12.82 15.39
C ASN A 190 7.27 12.70 16.65
N PHE A 191 7.94 11.56 16.88
CA PHE A 191 8.94 11.42 17.94
C PHE A 191 10.14 12.34 17.69
N ARG A 192 10.68 12.92 18.76
CA ARG A 192 11.73 13.94 18.71
C ARG A 192 13.03 13.43 19.33
N ILE A 193 14.10 14.19 19.12
CA ILE A 193 15.37 13.96 19.82
C ILE A 193 15.35 14.78 21.12
N ALA A 194 15.38 14.10 22.26
CA ALA A 194 15.43 14.67 23.59
C ALA A 194 16.69 15.53 23.81
N ASP A 195 16.59 16.52 24.70
CA ASP A 195 17.51 17.66 24.72
C ASP A 195 18.95 17.31 25.14
N HIS A 196 19.92 17.76 24.32
CA HIS A 196 21.35 17.87 24.61
C HIS A 196 21.94 19.23 24.24
N GLY A 197 21.09 20.23 24.00
CA GLY A 197 21.48 21.51 23.42
C GLY A 197 21.61 21.44 21.89
N LEU A 198 21.20 22.50 21.21
CA LEU A 198 21.15 22.58 19.74
C LEU A 198 22.54 22.42 19.09
N HIS A 199 23.60 22.84 19.78
CA HIS A 199 24.98 22.76 19.28
C HIS A 199 25.45 21.31 19.13
N PHE A 200 25.26 20.48 20.16
CA PHE A 200 25.63 19.06 20.11
C PHE A 200 24.87 18.34 19.00
N LEU A 201 23.55 18.57 18.90
CA LEU A 201 22.70 18.01 17.86
C LEU A 201 23.24 18.34 16.46
N ARG A 202 23.51 19.62 16.18
CA ARG A 202 24.04 20.07 14.88
C ARG A 202 25.44 19.52 14.60
N SER A 203 26.32 19.49 15.59
CA SER A 203 27.67 18.94 15.44
C SER A 203 27.63 17.45 15.09
N SER A 204 26.78 16.67 15.76
CA SER A 204 26.62 15.23 15.49
C SER A 204 26.05 14.98 14.09
N ILE A 205 25.04 15.75 13.66
CA ILE A 205 24.47 15.65 12.31
C ILE A 205 25.52 16.02 11.24
N ASN A 206 26.22 17.15 11.39
CA ASN A 206 27.19 17.62 10.40
C ASN A 206 28.43 16.73 10.30
N SER A 207 28.81 16.07 11.40
CA SER A 207 29.93 15.11 11.42
C SER A 207 29.53 13.68 11.05
N GLY A 208 28.26 13.43 10.70
CA GLY A 208 27.76 12.09 10.36
C GLY A 208 27.72 11.10 11.55
N ARG A 209 27.98 11.57 12.78
CA ARG A 209 27.98 10.75 14.01
C ARG A 209 26.57 10.62 14.59
N LEU A 210 25.66 10.10 13.77
CA LEU A 210 24.22 10.03 14.07
C LEU A 210 23.91 9.09 15.23
N ASN A 211 24.70 8.02 15.39
CA ASN A 211 24.57 7.06 16.50
C ASN A 211 24.66 7.70 17.89
N LEU A 212 25.35 8.84 18.02
CA LEU A 212 25.41 9.61 19.28
C LEU A 212 24.04 10.19 19.69
N LEU A 213 23.08 10.26 18.77
CA LEU A 213 21.76 10.82 19.00
C LEU A 213 20.71 9.73 19.31
N TRP A 214 20.98 8.46 18.99
CA TRP A 214 20.00 7.36 19.15
C TRP A 214 19.55 7.17 20.60
N GLY A 215 20.46 7.32 21.57
CA GLY A 215 20.12 7.25 23.00
C GLY A 215 19.17 8.34 23.49
N LYS A 216 18.82 9.30 22.61
CA LYS A 216 17.96 10.44 22.88
C LYS A 216 16.78 10.53 21.93
N ASP A 217 16.71 9.65 20.95
CA ASP A 217 15.52 9.51 20.12
C ASP A 217 14.36 9.00 20.99
N GLN A 218 13.27 9.75 21.04
CA GLN A 218 12.15 9.43 21.93
C GLN A 218 11.49 8.09 21.60
N LEU A 219 11.43 7.68 20.32
CA LEU A 219 10.86 6.37 19.97
C LEU A 219 11.76 5.25 20.49
N ILE A 220 13.08 5.31 20.25
CA ILE A 220 14.04 4.35 20.80
C ILE A 220 13.97 4.30 22.34
N MET A 221 13.80 5.45 23.00
CA MET A 221 13.64 5.51 24.45
C MET A 221 12.33 4.88 24.91
N MET A 222 11.21 5.10 24.20
CA MET A 222 9.91 4.52 24.57
C MET A 222 9.86 3.02 24.30
N LYS A 223 10.46 2.51 23.22
CA LYS A 223 10.62 1.06 22.99
C LYS A 223 11.28 0.35 24.17
N LYS A 224 12.24 0.99 24.86
CA LYS A 224 12.88 0.40 26.05
C LYS A 224 11.99 0.37 27.29
N LYS A 225 10.93 1.18 27.32
CA LYS A 225 10.05 1.34 28.49
C LYS A 225 8.74 0.59 28.33
N GLU A 226 8.17 0.61 27.14
CA GLU A 226 6.85 0.05 26.83
C GLU A 226 7.01 -1.30 26.16
N ALA A 227 6.52 -2.35 26.80
CA ALA A 227 6.69 -3.73 26.33
C ALA A 227 6.09 -3.95 24.95
N PHE A 228 4.92 -3.38 24.69
CA PHE A 228 4.19 -3.57 23.44
C PHE A 228 4.92 -2.94 22.23
N LEU A 229 5.74 -1.91 22.45
CA LEU A 229 6.57 -1.30 21.42
C LEU A 229 7.81 -2.15 21.11
N GLN A 230 8.21 -3.08 21.99
CA GLN A 230 9.33 -3.99 21.77
C GLN A 230 9.00 -5.07 20.74
N GLU A 231 7.72 -5.34 20.51
CA GLU A 231 7.25 -6.26 19.46
C GLU A 231 7.49 -5.71 18.03
N PHE A 232 7.75 -4.41 17.91
CA PHE A 232 8.05 -3.77 16.63
C PHE A 232 9.56 -3.63 16.44
N GLU A 233 10.08 -4.09 15.32
CA GLU A 233 11.45 -3.94 14.89
C GLU A 233 11.65 -2.69 14.02
N GLU A 234 12.85 -2.12 14.09
CA GLU A 234 13.24 -0.97 13.27
C GLU A 234 14.75 -1.02 12.99
N GLY A 235 15.16 -0.79 11.75
CA GLY A 235 16.58 -0.68 11.41
C GLY A 235 17.26 0.58 11.95
N PRO A 236 18.60 0.61 11.91
CA PRO A 236 19.36 1.75 12.41
C PRO A 236 19.11 3.03 11.61
N LEU A 237 18.96 4.16 12.32
CA LEU A 237 18.77 5.49 11.74
C LEU A 237 20.10 6.04 11.18
N ASN A 238 20.54 5.49 10.05
CA ASN A 238 21.78 5.84 9.36
C ASN A 238 21.63 6.99 8.34
N PHE A 239 20.53 7.72 8.39
CA PHE A 239 20.23 8.88 7.56
C PHE A 239 19.97 10.11 8.45
N LYS A 240 20.16 11.32 7.92
CA LYS A 240 19.98 12.55 8.69
C LYS A 240 18.52 12.68 9.20
N PRO A 241 18.27 13.38 10.32
CA PRO A 241 16.92 13.70 10.76
C PRO A 241 16.07 14.32 9.64
N THR A 242 14.84 13.86 9.48
CA THR A 242 13.97 14.17 8.33
C THR A 242 13.14 15.44 8.52
N TYR A 243 13.11 15.99 9.73
CA TYR A 243 12.40 17.20 10.10
C TYR A 243 13.31 18.10 10.96
N LYS A 244 13.19 19.44 11.01
CA LYS A 244 12.38 20.32 10.17
C LYS A 244 13.29 21.09 9.24
N PHE A 245 13.02 21.07 7.94
CA PHE A 245 13.74 21.82 6.93
C PHE A 245 13.04 23.14 6.59
N ASP A 246 13.81 24.11 6.11
CA ASP A 246 13.22 25.19 5.32
C ASP A 246 12.79 24.60 3.96
N ARG A 247 11.61 24.99 3.46
CA ARG A 247 11.12 24.47 2.17
C ARG A 247 12.06 24.86 1.03
N ASN A 248 12.21 23.95 0.08
CA ASN A 248 13.11 24.03 -1.07
C ASN A 248 14.58 24.25 -0.65
N SER A 249 14.98 23.65 0.47
CA SER A 249 16.32 23.78 1.04
C SER A 249 16.78 22.49 1.72
N ASP A 250 18.09 22.36 1.87
CA ASP A 250 18.74 21.33 2.69
C ASP A 250 19.11 21.86 4.09
N THR A 251 18.71 23.10 4.39
CA THR A 251 18.97 23.75 5.66
C THR A 251 17.85 23.47 6.64
N TYR A 252 18.21 23.00 7.84
CA TYR A 252 17.27 22.88 8.94
C TYR A 252 16.77 24.24 9.43
N ASP A 253 15.49 24.30 9.79
CA ASP A 253 14.70 25.45 10.25
C ASP A 253 15.54 26.66 10.70
N THR A 254 15.57 27.69 9.86
CA THR A 254 16.30 28.94 10.15
C THR A 254 15.48 29.95 10.93
N SER A 255 14.19 29.66 11.22
CA SER A 255 13.29 30.60 11.88
C SER A 255 13.86 31.18 13.18
N THR A 256 13.65 32.48 13.36
CA THR A 256 14.08 33.21 14.55
C THR A 256 13.05 33.08 15.67
N PRO A 257 13.46 32.82 16.92
CA PRO A 257 12.58 32.68 18.08
C PRO A 257 11.64 33.87 18.36
N LYS A 258 11.88 35.04 17.76
CA LYS A 258 11.09 36.27 17.93
C LYS A 258 10.93 36.98 16.59
N THR A 259 9.70 37.30 16.22
CA THR A 259 9.41 38.39 15.27
C THR A 259 9.16 39.67 16.08
N TRP A 260 9.47 40.86 15.52
CA TRP A 260 9.24 42.17 16.16
C TRP A 260 7.74 42.41 16.51
N LEU A 261 6.84 41.67 15.87
CA LEU A 261 5.38 41.71 16.07
C LEU A 261 4.84 40.70 17.08
N GLY A 262 5.69 39.97 17.83
CA GLY A 262 5.22 39.08 18.90
C GLY A 262 4.58 37.76 18.43
N LEU A 263 4.65 37.41 17.14
CA LEU A 263 4.25 36.09 16.65
C LEU A 263 5.37 35.07 16.93
N ASN A 264 5.05 34.05 17.74
CA ASN A 264 5.98 33.02 18.22
C ASN A 264 6.40 32.03 17.13
N GLY A 265 7.47 32.33 16.39
CA GLY A 265 8.19 31.31 15.62
C GLY A 265 9.09 30.48 16.55
N LYS A 266 8.64 29.30 16.99
CA LYS A 266 9.53 28.38 17.75
C LYS A 266 10.43 27.61 16.78
N LYS A 267 11.71 27.98 16.73
CA LYS A 267 12.75 27.23 16.01
C LYS A 267 12.74 25.76 16.41
N ARG A 268 12.42 24.87 15.48
CA ARG A 268 12.32 23.44 15.72
C ARG A 268 13.70 22.79 15.63
N LYS A 269 13.95 21.85 16.53
CA LYS A 269 15.18 21.03 16.51
C LYS A 269 15.03 19.93 15.47
N PRO A 270 16.11 19.57 14.75
CA PRO A 270 16.12 18.38 13.92
C PRO A 270 15.62 17.13 14.66
N ALA A 271 14.82 16.28 14.01
CA ALA A 271 14.27 15.04 14.55
C ALA A 271 13.97 14.00 13.46
N TRP A 272 14.04 12.71 13.82
CA TRP A 272 13.51 11.60 13.00
C TRP A 272 12.04 11.39 13.35
N THR A 273 11.20 12.21 12.74
CA THR A 273 9.74 12.15 12.91
C THR A 273 9.10 11.07 12.05
N ASP A 274 9.68 10.83 10.87
CA ASP A 274 9.17 9.93 9.84
C ASP A 274 9.86 8.58 9.97
N ARG A 275 9.10 7.50 10.20
CA ARG A 275 9.64 6.19 10.63
C ARG A 275 8.94 5.02 9.94
N ILE A 276 9.63 3.89 9.80
CA ILE A 276 9.09 2.64 9.27
C ILE A 276 9.54 1.47 10.15
N LEU A 277 8.58 0.82 10.80
CA LEU A 277 8.75 -0.32 11.70
C LEU A 277 7.92 -1.51 11.21
N TRP A 278 8.24 -2.70 11.68
CA TRP A 278 7.46 -3.91 11.40
C TRP A 278 7.34 -4.82 12.61
N ARG A 279 6.30 -5.63 12.66
CA ARG A 279 6.07 -6.65 13.68
C ARG A 279 5.68 -7.94 13.00
N ILE A 280 6.20 -9.06 13.50
CA ILE A 280 5.73 -10.40 13.16
C ILE A 280 4.97 -10.93 14.37
N LYS A 281 3.75 -11.44 14.18
CA LYS A 281 2.93 -11.99 15.27
C LYS A 281 3.73 -13.08 16.01
N PRO A 282 3.93 -12.96 17.33
CA PRO A 282 4.60 -13.99 18.12
C PRO A 282 3.83 -15.32 18.05
N LYS A 283 4.56 -16.44 18.06
CA LYS A 283 3.96 -17.76 18.18
C LYS A 283 3.37 -17.91 19.60
N PRO A 284 2.14 -18.42 19.77
CA PRO A 284 1.63 -18.79 21.09
C PRO A 284 2.58 -19.79 21.74
N LEU A 285 2.90 -19.59 23.03
CA LEU A 285 3.62 -20.62 23.78
C LEU A 285 2.69 -21.83 23.93
N PRO A 286 3.16 -23.07 23.70
CA PRO A 286 2.34 -24.25 23.95
C PRO A 286 1.95 -24.26 25.43
N SER A 287 0.65 -24.39 25.72
CA SER A 287 0.17 -24.49 27.09
C SER A 287 0.30 -25.93 27.58
N GLU A 288 0.56 -26.15 28.87
CA GLU A 288 0.70 -27.50 29.46
C GLU A 288 -0.61 -28.33 29.42
N GLU A 289 -1.71 -27.78 28.91
CA GLU A 289 -3.03 -28.43 28.81
C GLU A 289 -3.39 -28.89 27.38
N ASP A 290 -2.55 -28.64 26.37
CA ASP A 290 -2.88 -28.89 24.95
C ASP A 290 -2.66 -30.34 24.47
N ASP A 291 -2.16 -31.25 25.31
CA ASP A 291 -1.89 -32.65 24.94
C ASP A 291 -3.16 -33.50 24.71
N GLU A 292 -4.36 -33.02 25.06
CA GLU A 292 -5.61 -33.79 24.91
C GLU A 292 -6.69 -33.19 23.97
N LYS A 293 -6.41 -32.08 23.28
CA LYS A 293 -7.39 -31.47 22.32
C LYS A 293 -6.81 -31.09 20.96
N ALA A 294 -5.79 -31.80 20.51
CA ALA A 294 -5.26 -31.71 19.14
C ALA A 294 -6.24 -32.34 18.11
N SER A 295 -7.37 -31.67 17.86
CA SER A 295 -8.20 -31.88 16.68
C SER A 295 -9.30 -30.82 16.62
N THR A 296 -9.01 -29.65 16.01
CA THR A 296 -9.89 -28.85 15.10
C THR A 296 -9.47 -27.38 14.86
N SER A 297 -8.26 -26.91 15.22
CA SER A 297 -7.85 -25.52 14.92
C SER A 297 -7.05 -25.39 13.62
N THR A 298 -7.44 -24.44 12.76
CA THR A 298 -6.73 -23.99 11.55
C THR A 298 -5.39 -23.28 11.84
N ASP A 299 -5.14 -22.94 13.11
CA ASP A 299 -3.93 -22.25 13.55
C ASP A 299 -2.68 -23.15 13.55
N GLU A 300 -2.84 -24.47 13.72
CA GLU A 300 -1.72 -25.42 13.67
C GLU A 300 -1.08 -25.51 12.27
N GLU A 301 -1.87 -25.34 11.21
CA GLU A 301 -1.34 -25.33 9.84
C GLU A 301 -0.54 -24.06 9.55
N GLN A 302 -0.98 -22.86 10.00
CA GLN A 302 -0.21 -21.61 9.78
C GLN A 302 1.14 -21.57 10.52
N ASP A 303 1.29 -22.38 11.56
CA ASP A 303 2.54 -22.53 12.32
C ASP A 303 3.60 -23.38 11.60
N GLU A 304 3.23 -24.11 10.56
CA GLU A 304 4.17 -24.85 9.68
C GLU A 304 4.89 -23.89 8.69
N TYR A 305 4.42 -22.64 8.55
CA TYR A 305 4.85 -21.70 7.52
C TYR A 305 5.46 -20.41 8.12
N PRO A 306 6.73 -20.43 8.59
CA PRO A 306 7.35 -19.24 9.15
C PRO A 306 7.50 -18.15 8.08
N VAL A 307 7.09 -16.94 8.44
CA VAL A 307 7.29 -15.73 7.63
C VAL A 307 8.52 -15.01 8.16
N LEU A 308 9.48 -14.71 7.29
CA LEU A 308 10.67 -13.93 7.62
C LEU A 308 10.59 -12.57 6.94
N VAL A 309 10.81 -11.51 7.72
CA VAL A 309 10.89 -10.12 7.23
C VAL A 309 12.31 -9.62 7.42
N THR A 310 12.96 -9.24 6.32
CA THR A 310 14.29 -8.60 6.33
C THR A 310 14.17 -7.19 5.79
N GLN A 311 14.65 -6.19 6.55
CA GLN A 311 14.76 -4.82 6.04
C GLN A 311 16.07 -4.67 5.26
N ASP A 312 15.98 -4.67 3.92
CA ASP A 312 17.14 -4.59 3.03
C ASP A 312 17.72 -3.16 2.96
N LYS A 313 16.85 -2.15 3.07
CA LYS A 313 17.22 -0.73 2.99
C LYS A 313 16.34 0.07 3.94
N TYR A 314 16.94 1.06 4.59
CA TYR A 314 16.23 2.07 5.37
C TYR A 314 16.96 3.41 5.26
N THR A 315 16.35 4.38 4.58
CA THR A 315 17.00 5.64 4.24
C THR A 315 15.99 6.77 4.08
N SER A 316 16.50 7.96 3.78
CA SER A 316 15.67 9.10 3.39
C SER A 316 16.25 9.75 2.14
N ASP A 317 15.37 10.12 1.21
CA ASP A 317 15.77 10.87 0.02
C ASP A 317 15.80 12.37 0.35
N MET A 318 17.02 12.85 0.61
CA MET A 318 17.25 14.24 1.01
C MET A 318 17.08 15.24 -0.15
N SER A 319 17.00 14.77 -1.41
CA SER A 319 16.88 15.64 -2.59
C SER A 319 15.51 16.31 -2.71
N TYR A 320 14.46 15.74 -2.11
CA TYR A 320 13.12 16.32 -2.12
C TYR A 320 13.07 17.56 -1.23
N GLY A 321 12.71 18.71 -1.80
CA GLY A 321 12.67 20.00 -1.10
C GLY A 321 11.27 20.56 -0.80
N VAL A 322 10.22 20.05 -1.44
CA VAL A 322 8.90 20.72 -1.45
C VAL A 322 8.20 20.79 -0.08
N SER A 323 8.57 19.90 0.84
CA SER A 323 8.07 19.83 2.21
C SER A 323 9.15 20.23 3.22
N ASP A 324 8.75 20.60 4.44
CA ASP A 324 9.65 20.73 5.58
C ASP A 324 10.06 19.38 6.20
N HIS A 325 9.53 18.28 5.64
CA HIS A 325 9.97 16.90 5.86
C HIS A 325 10.62 16.31 4.61
N LYS A 326 11.59 15.42 4.81
CA LYS A 326 12.20 14.60 3.75
C LYS A 326 11.55 13.20 3.74
N PRO A 327 11.22 12.62 2.57
CA PRO A 327 10.61 11.29 2.50
C PRO A 327 11.55 10.22 3.06
N VAL A 328 10.97 9.24 3.76
CA VAL A 328 11.67 8.07 4.29
C VAL A 328 11.24 6.84 3.49
N ILE A 329 12.22 6.02 3.14
CA ILE A 329 12.06 4.86 2.26
C ILE A 329 12.66 3.64 2.94
N ALA A 330 11.91 2.54 2.95
CA ALA A 330 12.43 1.24 3.32
C ALA A 330 12.07 0.19 2.26
N THR A 331 13.00 -0.72 1.98
CA THR A 331 12.70 -1.91 1.18
C THR A 331 12.83 -3.14 2.04
N PHE A 332 11.86 -4.03 1.94
CA PHE A 332 11.82 -5.27 2.69
C PHE A 332 11.82 -6.47 1.75
N SER A 333 12.41 -7.54 2.24
CA SER A 333 12.29 -8.88 1.71
C SER A 333 11.39 -9.69 2.64
N LEU A 334 10.26 -10.13 2.12
CA LEU A 334 9.30 -11.01 2.77
C LEU A 334 9.48 -12.41 2.20
N GLU A 335 10.06 -13.31 3.00
CA GLU A 335 10.19 -14.72 2.65
C GLU A 335 9.03 -15.47 3.30
N LEU A 336 8.17 -16.04 2.45
CA LEU A 336 7.00 -16.81 2.88
C LEU A 336 6.86 -18.07 2.01
N ARG A 337 6.26 -19.10 2.58
CA ARG A 337 5.75 -20.25 1.81
C ARG A 337 4.28 -19.99 1.52
N LYS A 338 3.93 -19.98 0.23
CA LYS A 338 2.57 -19.73 -0.24
C LYS A 338 1.64 -20.82 0.28
N VAL A 339 0.57 -20.43 0.97
CA VAL A 339 -0.50 -21.35 1.39
C VAL A 339 -1.36 -21.73 0.19
N PHE A 340 -1.59 -20.77 -0.70
CA PHE A 340 -2.21 -20.99 -2.01
C PHE A 340 -1.36 -20.33 -3.11
N ASP A 341 -1.26 -20.97 -4.27
CA ASP A 341 -0.63 -20.44 -5.49
C ASP A 341 -1.54 -20.57 -6.73
N THR A 342 -2.77 -21.01 -6.52
CA THR A 342 -3.84 -21.05 -7.52
C THR A 342 -4.78 -19.84 -7.35
N PRO A 343 -5.18 -19.16 -8.43
CA PRO A 343 -6.20 -18.11 -8.35
C PRO A 343 -7.56 -18.73 -7.99
N LEU A 344 -8.47 -17.92 -7.42
CA LEU A 344 -9.83 -18.37 -7.11
C LEU A 344 -10.67 -18.59 -8.37
N VAL A 345 -10.43 -17.77 -9.39
CA VAL A 345 -11.15 -17.84 -10.66
C VAL A 345 -10.18 -17.94 -11.82
N ARG A 346 -10.44 -18.87 -12.72
CA ARG A 346 -9.83 -18.88 -14.04
C ARG A 346 -10.73 -18.12 -14.99
N VAL A 347 -10.18 -17.18 -15.75
CA VAL A 347 -10.90 -16.43 -16.79
C VAL A 347 -10.08 -16.44 -18.07
N SER A 348 -10.74 -16.57 -19.22
CA SER A 348 -10.05 -16.64 -20.52
C SER A 348 -10.91 -16.11 -21.67
N PRO A 349 -10.32 -15.40 -22.63
CA PRO A 349 -11.01 -15.07 -23.87
C PRO A 349 -11.18 -16.34 -24.73
N VAL A 350 -12.26 -16.41 -25.50
CA VAL A 350 -12.50 -17.47 -26.47
C VAL A 350 -12.35 -16.92 -27.89
N GLY A 351 -11.54 -17.61 -28.70
CA GLY A 351 -11.31 -17.25 -30.10
C GLY A 351 -10.56 -15.92 -30.26
N ILE A 352 -10.78 -15.28 -31.39
CA ILE A 352 -10.14 -14.00 -31.74
C ILE A 352 -11.17 -12.90 -31.57
N TRP A 353 -10.84 -11.89 -30.77
CA TRP A 353 -11.70 -10.74 -30.53
C TRP A 353 -11.42 -9.67 -31.58
N SER A 354 -12.48 -9.13 -32.18
CA SER A 354 -12.39 -7.97 -33.09
C SER A 354 -13.67 -7.15 -33.00
N ALA A 355 -13.54 -5.83 -33.13
CA ALA A 355 -14.70 -4.96 -33.14
C ALA A 355 -15.61 -5.22 -34.37
N GLY A 356 -16.88 -5.52 -34.10
CA GLY A 356 -17.90 -5.81 -35.11
C GLY A 356 -18.53 -7.20 -35.02
N GLN A 357 -18.01 -8.08 -34.16
CA GLN A 357 -18.61 -9.37 -33.83
C GLN A 357 -18.72 -9.52 -32.31
N ASP A 358 -19.74 -10.24 -31.87
CA ASP A 358 -19.87 -10.57 -30.45
C ASP A 358 -18.69 -11.45 -30.07
N ALA A 359 -18.13 -11.18 -28.89
CA ALA A 359 -16.98 -11.90 -28.38
C ALA A 359 -17.42 -12.86 -27.29
N LEU A 360 -16.65 -13.93 -27.09
CA LEU A 360 -16.93 -14.92 -26.06
C LEU A 360 -15.78 -14.96 -25.06
N LEU A 361 -16.13 -15.15 -23.79
CA LEU A 361 -15.19 -15.48 -22.72
C LEU A 361 -15.71 -16.67 -21.92
N THR A 362 -14.79 -17.33 -21.23
CA THR A 362 -15.12 -18.33 -20.21
C THR A 362 -14.54 -17.95 -18.86
N TYR A 363 -15.22 -18.37 -17.80
CA TYR A 363 -14.66 -18.40 -16.46
C TYR A 363 -15.08 -19.65 -15.70
N SER A 364 -14.29 -20.03 -14.70
CA SER A 364 -14.58 -21.13 -13.78
C SER A 364 -14.06 -20.79 -12.39
N VAL A 365 -14.90 -20.96 -11.38
CA VAL A 365 -14.51 -20.86 -9.96
C VAL A 365 -13.75 -22.12 -9.58
N LEU A 366 -12.53 -21.99 -9.10
CA LEU A 366 -11.62 -23.11 -8.80
C LEU A 366 -11.64 -23.54 -7.34
N GLU A 367 -11.98 -22.62 -6.44
CA GLU A 367 -12.06 -22.78 -5.00
C GLU A 367 -13.27 -21.98 -4.51
N ASP A 368 -13.99 -22.49 -3.51
CA ASP A 368 -15.15 -21.79 -2.96
C ASP A 368 -14.72 -20.50 -2.24
N PHE A 369 -15.46 -19.43 -2.47
CA PHE A 369 -15.27 -18.14 -1.82
C PHE A 369 -16.59 -17.39 -1.80
N MET A 370 -16.67 -16.29 -1.04
CA MET A 370 -17.85 -15.43 -0.99
C MET A 370 -18.06 -14.67 -2.31
N SER A 371 -18.40 -15.37 -3.38
CA SER A 371 -18.78 -14.78 -4.66
C SER A 371 -20.12 -14.05 -4.56
N SER A 372 -20.33 -13.08 -5.44
CA SER A 372 -21.52 -12.23 -5.46
C SER A 372 -22.09 -12.14 -6.88
N THR A 373 -23.40 -11.94 -6.99
CA THR A 373 -24.03 -11.56 -8.28
C THR A 373 -23.64 -10.15 -8.73
N TRP A 374 -22.99 -9.38 -7.86
CA TRP A 374 -22.34 -8.12 -8.17
C TRP A 374 -20.85 -8.29 -8.53
N ASP A 375 -20.35 -9.51 -8.73
CA ASP A 375 -19.02 -9.72 -9.27
C ASP A 375 -19.04 -9.46 -10.79
N TRP A 376 -17.92 -9.03 -11.35
CA TRP A 376 -17.83 -8.74 -12.79
C TRP A 376 -16.52 -9.21 -13.40
N ILE A 377 -16.54 -9.40 -14.72
CA ILE A 377 -15.36 -9.64 -15.53
C ILE A 377 -15.12 -8.40 -16.38
N GLY A 378 -14.06 -7.66 -16.05
CA GLY A 378 -13.61 -6.49 -16.79
C GLY A 378 -12.66 -6.87 -17.92
N LEU A 379 -12.75 -6.15 -19.03
CA LEU A 379 -11.74 -6.10 -20.08
C LEU A 379 -10.83 -4.90 -19.85
N TYR A 380 -9.55 -5.17 -19.59
CA TYR A 380 -8.57 -4.15 -19.26
C TYR A 380 -7.51 -4.06 -20.34
N LYS A 381 -7.14 -2.84 -20.75
CA LYS A 381 -5.96 -2.64 -21.58
C LYS A 381 -4.69 -2.98 -20.77
N VAL A 382 -3.70 -3.61 -21.39
CA VAL A 382 -2.41 -3.85 -20.70
C VAL A 382 -1.81 -2.52 -20.25
N GLY A 383 -1.42 -2.44 -18.98
CA GLY A 383 -1.01 -1.19 -18.32
C GLY A 383 -2.14 -0.43 -17.62
N PHE A 384 -3.29 -1.07 -17.39
CA PHE A 384 -4.37 -0.52 -16.58
C PHE A 384 -3.92 -0.16 -15.16
N LYS A 385 -4.51 0.89 -14.59
CA LYS A 385 -4.04 1.52 -13.36
C LYS A 385 -4.77 1.04 -12.11
N THR A 386 -6.05 0.72 -12.21
CA THR A 386 -6.92 0.32 -11.10
C THR A 386 -7.94 -0.72 -11.57
N ALA A 387 -8.62 -1.41 -10.64
CA ALA A 387 -9.68 -2.35 -10.99
C ALA A 387 -10.89 -1.71 -11.71
N SER A 388 -11.03 -0.39 -11.65
CA SER A 388 -12.08 0.37 -12.33
C SER A 388 -11.67 0.89 -13.72
N ASP A 389 -10.41 0.68 -14.13
CA ASP A 389 -9.85 1.12 -15.41
C ASP A 389 -10.14 0.14 -16.55
N TYR A 390 -11.31 -0.52 -16.50
CA TYR A 390 -11.77 -1.41 -17.58
C TYR A 390 -12.36 -0.60 -18.73
N GLU A 391 -12.18 -1.09 -19.97
CA GLU A 391 -12.81 -0.52 -21.17
C GLU A 391 -14.29 -0.93 -21.24
N THR A 392 -14.58 -2.16 -20.85
CA THR A 392 -15.93 -2.71 -20.70
C THR A 392 -15.93 -3.82 -19.65
N PHE A 393 -17.11 -4.23 -19.21
CA PHE A 393 -17.28 -5.33 -18.27
C PHE A 393 -18.57 -6.09 -18.54
N VAL A 394 -18.63 -7.32 -18.03
CA VAL A 394 -19.86 -8.12 -17.96
C VAL A 394 -20.07 -8.60 -16.53
N TRP A 395 -21.32 -8.64 -16.07
CA TRP A 395 -21.65 -9.20 -14.77
C TRP A 395 -21.48 -10.73 -14.76
N VAL A 396 -21.02 -11.25 -13.63
CA VAL A 396 -21.02 -12.68 -13.32
C VAL A 396 -22.48 -13.07 -13.03
N ARG A 397 -22.95 -14.20 -13.61
CA ARG A 397 -24.35 -14.71 -13.64
C ARG A 397 -25.34 -14.10 -12.62
N GLU A 398 -26.50 -13.66 -13.10
CA GLU A 398 -27.52 -12.95 -12.28
C GLU A 398 -28.28 -13.81 -11.27
N ASN A 399 -28.39 -15.14 -11.45
CA ASN A 399 -29.41 -15.94 -10.74
C ASN A 399 -28.92 -17.18 -9.97
N GLU A 400 -27.79 -17.80 -10.35
CA GLU A 400 -27.26 -19.01 -9.70
C GLU A 400 -25.72 -18.99 -9.69
N LEU A 401 -25.12 -19.33 -8.55
CA LEU A 401 -23.67 -19.39 -8.40
C LEU A 401 -23.11 -20.66 -9.11
N PRO A 402 -21.97 -20.56 -9.83
CA PRO A 402 -21.33 -21.71 -10.46
C PRO A 402 -21.03 -22.84 -9.48
N GLU A 403 -21.16 -24.09 -9.93
CA GLU A 403 -20.49 -25.18 -9.24
C GLU A 403 -18.96 -25.03 -9.38
N ILE A 404 -18.20 -25.53 -8.40
CA ILE A 404 -16.73 -25.51 -8.46
C ILE A 404 -16.28 -26.28 -9.71
N ASN A 405 -15.39 -25.66 -10.48
CA ASN A 405 -14.89 -26.11 -11.79
C ASN A 405 -15.93 -26.15 -12.92
N GLU A 406 -17.15 -25.64 -12.73
CA GLU A 406 -18.08 -25.41 -13.83
C GLU A 406 -17.48 -24.37 -14.79
N VAL A 407 -17.43 -24.70 -16.08
CA VAL A 407 -16.99 -23.76 -17.13
C VAL A 407 -18.20 -23.00 -17.64
N ILE A 408 -18.25 -21.71 -17.32
CA ILE A 408 -19.31 -20.82 -17.75
C ILE A 408 -18.83 -20.00 -18.93
N GLN A 409 -19.64 -19.92 -19.98
CA GLN A 409 -19.39 -19.08 -21.14
C GLN A 409 -20.31 -17.85 -21.11
N ILE A 410 -19.74 -16.66 -21.34
CA ILE A 410 -20.47 -15.39 -21.43
C ILE A 410 -20.19 -14.75 -22.79
N SER A 411 -21.21 -14.10 -23.36
CA SER A 411 -21.08 -13.27 -24.55
C SER A 411 -20.89 -11.81 -24.18
N VAL A 412 -19.94 -11.14 -24.83
CA VAL A 412 -19.71 -9.70 -24.77
C VAL A 412 -20.25 -9.09 -26.06
N ASP A 413 -21.13 -8.10 -25.94
CA ASP A 413 -21.74 -7.46 -27.10
C ASP A 413 -20.69 -6.76 -27.97
N LYS A 414 -20.78 -6.91 -29.29
CA LYS A 414 -19.85 -6.30 -30.25
C LYS A 414 -19.68 -4.78 -30.10
N GLY A 415 -20.70 -4.07 -29.62
CA GLY A 415 -20.69 -2.62 -29.42
C GLY A 415 -19.88 -2.18 -28.20
N GLN A 416 -19.55 -3.13 -27.31
CA GLN A 416 -18.70 -2.92 -26.14
C GLN A 416 -17.22 -3.27 -26.40
N ILE A 417 -16.91 -3.88 -27.55
CA ILE A 417 -15.54 -4.24 -27.89
C ILE A 417 -14.81 -3.00 -28.42
N PRO A 418 -13.61 -2.67 -27.90
CA PRO A 418 -12.82 -1.53 -28.37
C PRO A 418 -12.59 -1.56 -29.88
N LEU A 419 -12.80 -0.43 -30.55
CA LEU A 419 -12.61 -0.29 -32.00
C LEU A 419 -11.14 -0.36 -32.40
N LEU A 420 -10.29 0.26 -31.57
CA LEU A 420 -8.83 0.25 -31.72
C LEU A 420 -8.28 -1.10 -31.26
N GLY A 421 -7.40 -1.66 -32.06
CA GLY A 421 -6.66 -2.86 -31.67
C GLY A 421 -5.73 -2.58 -30.48
N GLY A 422 -5.41 -3.62 -29.72
CA GLY A 422 -4.50 -3.50 -28.58
C GLY A 422 -4.28 -4.82 -27.84
N GLN A 423 -3.40 -4.77 -26.86
CA GLN A 423 -3.18 -5.86 -25.91
C GLN A 423 -4.06 -5.65 -24.68
N TYR A 424 -4.79 -6.70 -24.31
CA TYR A 424 -5.79 -6.69 -23.26
C TYR A 424 -5.66 -7.89 -22.33
N VAL A 425 -6.28 -7.81 -21.15
CA VAL A 425 -6.46 -8.90 -20.20
C VAL A 425 -7.91 -8.90 -19.70
N LEU A 426 -8.43 -10.08 -19.36
CA LEU A 426 -9.68 -10.21 -18.63
C LEU A 426 -9.39 -10.35 -17.14
N GLY A 427 -10.10 -9.61 -16.29
CA GLY A 427 -9.99 -9.68 -14.84
C GLY A 427 -11.34 -9.95 -14.20
N TYR A 428 -11.44 -11.02 -13.41
CA TYR A 428 -12.59 -11.28 -12.54
C TYR A 428 -12.43 -10.49 -11.25
N TYR A 429 -13.32 -9.56 -10.98
CA TYR A 429 -13.35 -8.77 -9.74
C TYR A 429 -14.42 -9.31 -8.79
N SER A 430 -14.01 -9.61 -7.56
CA SER A 430 -14.93 -9.97 -6.48
C SER A 430 -15.27 -8.74 -5.65
N THR A 431 -16.56 -8.44 -5.55
CA THR A 431 -17.09 -7.33 -4.77
C THR A 431 -16.95 -7.58 -3.27
N ASN A 432 -17.15 -8.80 -2.79
CA ASN A 432 -17.04 -9.09 -1.36
C ASN A 432 -15.58 -9.05 -0.86
N MET A 433 -14.62 -9.51 -1.68
CA MET A 433 -13.19 -9.45 -1.32
C MET A 433 -12.51 -8.14 -1.70
N GLN A 434 -13.18 -7.29 -2.48
CA GLN A 434 -12.67 -6.03 -3.03
C GLN A 434 -11.38 -6.23 -3.84
N SER A 435 -11.28 -7.32 -4.61
CA SER A 435 -10.04 -7.75 -5.27
C SER A 435 -10.26 -8.42 -6.62
N ILE A 436 -9.26 -8.31 -7.51
CA ILE A 436 -9.19 -9.13 -8.73
C ILE A 436 -8.80 -10.56 -8.33
N SER A 437 -9.71 -11.50 -8.52
CA SER A 437 -9.61 -12.89 -8.03
C SER A 437 -9.20 -13.89 -9.12
N GLY A 438 -9.13 -13.41 -10.35
CA GLY A 438 -8.70 -14.15 -11.52
C GLY A 438 -8.26 -13.19 -12.61
N LEU A 439 -7.20 -13.54 -13.33
CA LEU A 439 -6.68 -12.73 -14.43
C LEU A 439 -6.25 -13.64 -15.57
N SER A 440 -6.63 -13.32 -16.81
CA SER A 440 -6.21 -14.07 -17.98
C SER A 440 -4.77 -13.72 -18.38
N ASP A 441 -4.19 -14.57 -19.23
CA ASP A 441 -3.05 -14.16 -20.05
C ASP A 441 -3.43 -12.97 -20.94
N SER A 442 -2.42 -12.20 -21.36
CA SER A 442 -2.61 -11.11 -22.32
C SER A 442 -3.02 -11.65 -23.70
N PHE A 443 -3.98 -11.00 -24.34
CA PHE A 443 -4.43 -11.33 -25.67
C PHE A 443 -4.64 -10.09 -26.53
N GLN A 444 -4.55 -10.26 -27.84
CA GLN A 444 -4.72 -9.19 -28.80
C GLN A 444 -6.20 -9.07 -29.21
N ILE A 445 -6.75 -7.86 -29.12
CA ILE A 445 -7.97 -7.49 -29.83
C ILE A 445 -7.56 -6.88 -31.17
N LEU A 446 -8.17 -7.36 -32.24
CA LEU A 446 -7.92 -6.86 -33.60
C LEU A 446 -8.76 -5.62 -33.87
N GLU A 447 -8.13 -4.64 -34.51
CA GLU A 447 -8.77 -3.41 -34.95
C GLU A 447 -9.92 -3.69 -35.93
N SER A 448 -10.97 -2.89 -35.85
CA SER A 448 -12.09 -3.01 -36.79
C SER A 448 -11.71 -2.53 -38.18
N LYS A 449 -11.57 -3.47 -39.13
CA LYS A 449 -11.39 -3.14 -40.56
C LYS A 449 -12.45 -2.18 -41.09
N ARG A 450 -13.68 -2.28 -40.56
CA ARG A 450 -14.79 -1.41 -40.94
C ARG A 450 -14.65 0.00 -40.37
N ALA A 451 -14.28 0.15 -39.09
CA ALA A 451 -14.05 1.48 -38.51
C ALA A 451 -12.87 2.20 -39.18
N VAL A 452 -11.84 1.46 -39.58
CA VAL A 452 -10.72 1.98 -40.39
C VAL A 452 -11.22 2.46 -41.76
N MET A 453 -12.03 1.66 -42.46
CA MET A 453 -12.61 2.06 -43.75
C MET A 453 -13.56 3.26 -43.65
N GLU A 454 -14.24 3.43 -42.52
CA GLU A 454 -15.18 4.54 -42.27
C GLU A 454 -14.49 5.80 -41.68
N GLY A 455 -13.16 5.78 -41.48
CA GLY A 455 -12.40 6.91 -40.93
C GLY A 455 -12.74 7.25 -39.48
N LEU A 456 -13.32 6.30 -38.74
CA LEU A 456 -13.73 6.46 -37.33
C LEU A 456 -12.58 6.18 -36.35
N VAL A 457 -11.46 5.69 -36.88
CA VAL A 457 -10.19 5.55 -36.18
C VAL A 457 -9.31 6.75 -36.52
N PRO A 458 -8.72 7.47 -35.55
CA PRO A 458 -7.77 8.54 -35.85
C PRO A 458 -6.67 8.03 -36.79
N GLU A 459 -6.46 8.70 -37.92
CA GLU A 459 -5.27 8.42 -38.73
C GLU A 459 -4.04 8.64 -37.85
N ASP A 460 -3.12 7.68 -37.87
CA ASP A 460 -1.89 7.71 -37.10
C ASP A 460 -0.95 8.78 -37.71
N ILE A 461 -1.27 10.05 -37.45
CA ILE A 461 -0.44 11.20 -37.83
C ILE A 461 0.67 11.30 -36.79
N ASN A 462 1.58 10.33 -36.81
CA ASN A 462 3.00 10.37 -36.42
C ASN A 462 3.45 8.98 -35.97
N GLY A 463 3.98 8.20 -36.91
CA GLY A 463 4.73 6.98 -36.59
C GLY A 463 5.97 7.28 -35.73
N VAL A 464 5.81 7.26 -34.41
CA VAL A 464 6.84 7.17 -33.36
C VAL A 464 6.11 6.59 -32.13
N ASN A 465 6.08 5.28 -31.87
CA ASN A 465 7.20 4.44 -31.47
C ASN A 465 6.86 2.96 -31.71
N LYS A 466 7.81 2.24 -32.28
CA LYS A 466 7.98 0.79 -32.09
C LYS A 466 8.57 0.49 -30.72
#